data_AF-A0AA88XNB9-F1
#
_entry.id   AF-A0AA88XNB9-F1
#
_cell.length_a   1.000
_cell.length_b   1.000
_cell.length_c   1.000
_cell.angle_alpha   90.00
_cell.angle_beta   90.00
_cell.angle_gamma   90.00
#
_symmetry.space_group_name_H-M   'P 1'
#
loop_
_entity.id
_entity.type
_entity.pdbx_description
1 polymer ?
#
loop_
_entity_poly.entity_id
_entity_poly.type
_entity_poly.pdbx_seq_one_letter_code
_entity_poly.pdbx_strand_id
1 'polypeptide(L)'
;MYLISTSVMSTPGHHIFCDIVKNGKTISKLYGGTEDYQGDTQTFVIVLQSGDMVWVRHLAGSTNELLSGYNSYLSGFLISTL
;
A
#
# COMPACT_ATOMS: atom_id res chain seq x y z
N MET A 1 -13.72 12.81 -3.80
CA MET A 1 -13.04 12.22 -2.62
C MET A 1 -13.25 10.72 -2.60
N TYR A 2 -12.20 9.97 -2.32
CA TYR A 2 -12.20 8.52 -2.23
C TYR A 2 -11.73 8.09 -0.84
N LEU A 3 -12.34 7.05 -0.29
CA LEU A 3 -11.78 6.29 0.81
C LEU A 3 -10.97 5.14 0.20
N ILE A 4 -9.69 5.06 0.56
CA ILE A 4 -8.79 4.00 0.13
C ILE A 4 -8.29 3.25 1.35
N SER A 5 -8.28 1.93 1.27
CA SER A 5 -7.72 1.05 2.28
C SER A 5 -6.74 0.08 1.63
N THR A 6 -5.63 -0.16 2.30
CA THR A 6 -4.60 -1.08 1.82
C THR A 6 -3.91 -1.75 2.99
N SER A 7 -3.56 -3.01 2.79
CA SER A 7 -2.87 -3.83 3.76
C SER A 7 -1.79 -4.64 3.08
N VAL A 8 -0.67 -4.79 3.78
CA VAL A 8 0.40 -5.72 3.43
C VAL A 8 0.63 -6.66 4.59
N MET A 9 0.96 -7.90 4.29
CA MET A 9 1.35 -8.90 5.29
C MET A 9 2.57 -9.65 4.76
N SER A 10 3.63 -9.65 5.57
CA SER A 10 4.82 -10.46 5.34
C SER A 10 4.58 -11.91 5.75
N THR A 11 5.44 -12.80 5.28
CA THR A 11 5.54 -14.17 5.77
C THR A 11 6.77 -14.29 6.69
N PRO A 12 6.79 -15.26 7.63
CA PRO A 12 7.93 -15.45 8.53
C PRO A 12 9.27 -15.48 7.78
N GLY A 13 10.26 -14.73 8.26
CA GLY A 13 11.60 -14.63 7.65
C GLY A 13 11.71 -13.64 6.49
N HIS A 14 10.61 -13.03 6.04
CA HIS A 14 10.59 -12.02 4.98
C HIS A 14 10.04 -10.69 5.51
N HIS A 15 10.42 -9.59 4.88
CA HIS A 15 9.86 -8.28 5.19
C HIS A 15 9.24 -7.65 3.95
N ILE A 16 8.28 -6.76 4.15
CA ILE A 16 7.64 -6.00 3.08
C ILE A 16 7.77 -4.52 3.41
N PHE A 17 8.32 -3.73 2.50
CA PHE A 17 8.29 -2.27 2.56
C PHE A 17 7.68 -1.73 1.29
N CYS A 18 6.56 -1.01 1.42
CA CYS A 18 5.87 -0.43 0.27
C CYS A 18 5.66 1.08 0.44
N ASP A 19 5.71 1.80 -0.66
CA ASP A 19 5.21 3.16 -0.78
C ASP A 19 3.76 3.13 -1.27
N ILE A 20 2.91 3.95 -0.66
CA ILE A 20 1.63 4.36 -1.24
C ILE A 20 1.91 5.62 -2.07
N VAL A 21 1.59 5.60 -3.36
CA VAL A 21 1.97 6.63 -4.33
C VAL A 21 0.74 7.31 -4.91
N LYS A 22 0.73 8.65 -4.92
CA LYS A 22 -0.20 9.47 -5.70
C LYS A 22 0.55 10.23 -6.79
N ASN A 23 0.18 10.03 -8.05
CA ASN A 23 0.77 10.75 -9.20
C ASN A 23 2.31 10.78 -9.20
N GLY A 24 2.93 9.65 -8.86
CA GLY A 24 4.40 9.51 -8.80
C GLY A 24 5.06 9.97 -7.49
N LYS A 25 4.32 10.63 -6.59
CA LYS A 25 4.82 11.06 -5.26
C LYS A 25 4.37 10.10 -4.17
N THR A 26 5.30 9.67 -3.32
CA THR A 26 4.99 8.90 -2.12
C THR A 26 4.18 9.76 -1.15
N ILE A 27 3.02 9.25 -0.73
CA ILE A 27 2.12 9.90 0.23
C ILE A 27 2.10 9.20 1.59
N SER A 28 2.43 7.91 1.64
CA SER A 28 2.61 7.14 2.86
C SER A 28 3.43 5.88 2.58
N LYS A 29 3.72 5.10 3.63
CA LYS A 29 4.50 3.85 3.56
C LYS A 29 3.84 2.77 4.39
N LEU A 30 3.88 1.51 3.91
CA LEU A 30 3.42 0.32 4.61
C LEU A 30 4.62 -0.58 4.94
N TYR A 31 4.51 -1.32 6.05
CA TYR A 31 5.56 -2.22 6.51
C TYR A 31 5.03 -3.55 7.06
N GLY A 32 5.69 -4.66 6.72
CA GLY A 32 5.58 -5.93 7.44
C GLY A 32 6.98 -6.43 7.81
N GLY A 33 7.20 -6.75 9.08
CA GLY A 33 8.50 -7.24 9.57
C GLY A 33 8.69 -8.74 9.38
N THR A 34 9.76 -9.30 9.93
CA THR A 34 10.15 -10.71 9.70
C THR A 34 9.56 -11.70 10.69
N GLU A 35 8.82 -11.23 11.70
CA GLU A 35 8.13 -12.09 12.67
C GLU A 35 6.85 -12.70 12.06
N ASP A 36 6.15 -13.51 12.86
CA ASP A 36 5.04 -14.34 12.37
C ASP A 36 3.88 -13.49 11.80
N TYR A 37 3.73 -13.54 10.47
CA TYR A 37 2.69 -12.86 9.68
C TYR A 37 2.44 -11.39 10.05
N GLN A 38 3.49 -10.61 10.23
CA GLN A 38 3.37 -9.19 10.51
C GLN A 38 2.84 -8.40 9.31
N GLY A 39 2.15 -7.30 9.58
CA GLY A 39 1.61 -6.46 8.53
C GLY A 39 1.27 -5.07 9.01
N ASP A 40 0.99 -4.21 8.04
CA ASP A 40 0.48 -2.87 8.28
C ASP A 40 -0.74 -2.64 7.39
N THR A 41 -1.70 -1.89 7.93
CA THR A 41 -2.93 -1.54 7.24
C THR A 41 -3.16 -0.06 7.39
N GLN A 42 -3.40 0.61 6.26
CA GLN A 42 -3.72 2.02 6.24
C GLN A 42 -5.02 2.28 5.50
N THR A 43 -5.84 3.11 6.12
CA THR A 43 -7.08 3.62 5.54
C THR A 43 -7.06 5.13 5.58
N PHE A 44 -7.28 5.78 4.45
CA PHE A 44 -7.19 7.23 4.33
C PHE A 44 -8.18 7.77 3.31
N VAL A 45 -8.56 9.04 3.49
CA VAL A 45 -9.38 9.78 2.54
C VAL A 45 -8.47 10.63 1.66
N ILE A 46 -8.72 10.61 0.35
CA ILE A 46 -7.94 11.37 -0.62
C ILE A 46 -8.82 12.04 -1.68
N VAL A 47 -8.43 13.24 -2.09
CA VAL A 47 -9.03 13.93 -3.24
C VAL A 47 -8.30 13.49 -4.51
N LEU A 48 -9.08 12.91 -5.44
CA LEU A 48 -8.62 12.52 -6.78
C LEU A 48 -9.42 13.27 -7.83
N GLN A 49 -8.74 13.78 -8.84
CA GLN A 49 -9.33 14.30 -10.06
C GLN A 49 -9.28 13.25 -11.18
N SER A 50 -10.01 13.49 -12.28
CA SER A 50 -9.92 12.63 -13.46
C SER A 50 -8.47 12.55 -13.95
N GLY A 51 -7.92 11.34 -14.02
CA GLY A 51 -6.54 11.08 -14.42
C GLY A 51 -5.55 10.94 -13.24
N ASP A 52 -5.94 11.29 -12.01
CA ASP A 52 -5.11 11.00 -10.84
C ASP A 52 -5.01 9.48 -10.62
N MET A 53 -3.82 8.99 -10.26
CA MET A 53 -3.58 7.58 -9.98
C MET A 53 -3.06 7.40 -8.55
N VAL A 54 -3.62 6.41 -7.86
CA VAL A 54 -3.11 5.89 -6.60
C VAL A 54 -2.77 4.42 -6.77
N TRP A 55 -1.56 4.05 -6.34
CA TRP A 55 -1.06 2.69 -6.44
C TRP A 55 -0.03 2.43 -5.35
N VAL A 56 0.28 1.15 -5.14
CA VAL A 56 1.27 0.70 -4.17
C VAL A 56 2.46 0.13 -4.92
N ARG A 57 3.66 0.43 -4.47
CA ARG A 57 4.90 -0.11 -5.01
C ARG A 57 5.83 -0.54 -3.90
N HIS A 58 6.75 -1.45 -4.18
CA HIS A 58 7.84 -1.73 -3.26
C HIS A 58 8.73 -0.50 -3.10
N LEU A 59 9.36 -0.38 -1.93
CA LEU A 59 10.39 0.62 -1.70
C LEU A 59 11.56 0.39 -2.65
N ALA A 60 11.97 1.44 -3.38
CA ALA A 60 13.09 1.38 -4.30
C ALA A 60 14.37 0.92 -3.58
N GLY A 61 15.07 -0.07 -4.13
CA GLY A 61 16.31 -0.63 -3.57
C GLY A 61 16.12 -1.85 -2.67
N SER A 62 14.89 -2.24 -2.33
CA SER A 62 14.62 -3.59 -1.82
C SER A 62 14.86 -4.56 -2.97
N THR A 63 15.83 -5.48 -2.80
CA THR A 63 16.19 -6.49 -3.80
C THR A 63 14.96 -7.32 -4.18
N ASN A 64 14.94 -7.83 -5.43
CA ASN A 64 13.90 -8.60 -6.13
C ASN A 64 13.29 -9.82 -5.40
N GLU A 65 13.05 -9.79 -4.09
CA GLU A 65 12.12 -10.70 -3.47
C GLU A 65 10.75 -10.39 -4.08
N LEU A 66 10.26 -11.35 -4.87
CA LEU A 66 8.82 -11.50 -5.06
C LEU A 66 8.22 -11.49 -3.67
N LEU A 67 7.45 -10.45 -3.32
CA LEU A 67 6.78 -10.46 -2.03
C LEU A 67 5.88 -11.69 -2.06
N SER A 68 6.17 -12.63 -1.18
CA SER A 68 5.20 -13.62 -0.76
C SER A 68 4.17 -12.90 0.13
N GLY A 69 3.53 -11.88 -0.42
CA GLY A 69 2.53 -11.05 0.22
C GLY A 69 1.22 -11.82 0.28
N TYR A 70 1.15 -12.80 1.17
CA TYR A 70 -0.11 -13.47 1.46
C TYR A 70 -1.13 -12.44 1.96
N ASN A 71 -2.38 -12.54 1.52
CA ASN A 71 -3.50 -11.75 2.03
C ASN A 71 -3.34 -10.22 1.98
N SER A 72 -2.49 -9.71 1.08
CA SER A 72 -2.33 -8.25 0.88
C SER A 72 -3.42 -7.71 -0.06
N TYR A 73 -3.87 -6.47 0.17
CA TYR A 73 -4.91 -5.85 -0.66
C TYR A 73 -4.73 -4.34 -0.84
N LEU A 74 -5.36 -3.82 -1.90
CA LEU A 74 -5.64 -2.42 -2.13
C LEU A 74 -7.08 -2.32 -2.63
N SER A 75 -7.92 -1.57 -1.92
CA SER A 75 -9.32 -1.38 -2.27
C SER A 75 -9.76 0.04 -1.94
N GLY A 76 -10.90 0.46 -2.48
CA GLY A 76 -11.45 1.77 -2.20
C GLY A 76 -12.73 2.04 -2.97
N PHE A 77 -13.39 3.13 -2.59
CA PHE A 77 -14.61 3.59 -3.25
C PHE A 77 -14.75 5.12 -3.16
N LEU A 78 -15.53 5.66 -4.08
CA LEU A 78 -15.88 7.08 -4.12
C LEU A 78 -16.84 7.38 -2.95
N ILE A 79 -16.47 8.34 -2.09
CA ILE A 79 -17.31 8.76 -0.96
C ILE A 79 -18.02 10.10 -1.20
N SER A 80 -17.50 10.93 -2.12
CA SER A 80 -18.14 12.19 -2.50
C SER A 80 -17.61 12.70 -3.83
N THR A 81 -18.48 13.26 -4.66
CA THR A 81 -18.14 14.00 -5.90
C THR A 81 -18.03 15.50 -5.70
N LEU A 82 -18.35 15.98 -4.48
CA LEU A 82 -18.32 17.40 -4.12
C LEU A 82 -16.89 17.95 -4.12
#